data_AF-A0A511XLV8-F1
#
_entry.id   AF-A0A511XLV8-F1
#
_cell.length_a   1.000
_cell.length_b   1.000
_cell.length_c   1.000
_cell.angle_alpha   90.00
_cell.angle_beta   90.00
_cell.angle_gamma   90.00
#
_symmetry.space_group_name_H-M   'P 1'
#
loop_
_entity.id
_entity.type
_entity.pdbx_description
1 polymer ?
#
loop_
_entity_poly.entity_id
_entity_poly.type
_entity_poly.pdbx_seq_one_letter_code
_entity_poly.pdbx_strand_id
1 'polypeptide(L)'
;MTFSVTCKVGTMPQLSLHSPLGPLTLSEEDGAIIALDWGWGRDQTETELLVAARAWLHAWFDKPEGAFPFPLKPEGTPYQKKVWEILLQIPTGEVRTYSSIASEAGGSPRSVGQAVGRNPIPILIPCHRVVAARSMGGYSGDGGIDDKIWLLEFEGARPVHPHMEPSGS
;
A
#
# COMPACT_ATOMS: atom_id res chain seq x y z
N MET A 1 -10.32 -12.71 37.91
CA MET A 1 -11.10 -12.46 36.68
C MET A 1 -10.30 -13.05 35.54
N THR A 2 -10.70 -14.25 35.11
CA THR A 2 -10.02 -15.04 34.08
C THR A 2 -10.43 -14.48 32.73
N PHE A 3 -9.51 -13.81 32.03
CA PHE A 3 -9.71 -13.47 30.62
C PHE A 3 -9.65 -14.79 29.84
N SER A 4 -10.82 -15.29 29.47
CA SER A 4 -10.95 -16.39 28.53
C SER A 4 -10.60 -15.86 27.15
N VAL A 5 -9.35 -16.08 26.72
CA VAL A 5 -8.98 -15.97 25.31
C VAL A 5 -9.65 -17.16 24.61
N THR A 6 -10.89 -16.95 24.19
CA THR A 6 -11.49 -17.80 23.19
C THR A 6 -10.73 -17.50 21.90
N CYS A 7 -9.83 -18.42 21.53
CA CYS A 7 -9.31 -18.50 20.18
C CYS A 7 -10.52 -18.76 19.28
N LYS A 8 -11.15 -17.69 18.78
CA LYS A 8 -12.06 -17.79 17.65
C LYS A 8 -11.17 -18.26 16.50
N VAL A 9 -11.28 -19.52 16.15
CA VAL A 9 -11.04 -19.97 14.77
C VAL A 9 -12.13 -19.29 13.95
N GLY A 10 -11.93 -18.02 13.66
CA GLY A 10 -12.95 -17.11 13.17
C GLY A 10 -12.39 -16.42 11.95
N THR A 11 -13.12 -16.57 10.84
CA THR A 11 -13.04 -15.77 9.63
C THR A 11 -12.32 -14.43 9.85
N MET A 12 -11.19 -14.23 9.16
CA MET A 12 -10.47 -12.97 9.08
C MET A 12 -11.45 -11.88 8.62
N PRO A 13 -11.89 -10.95 9.49
CA PRO A 13 -12.89 -9.97 9.13
C PRO A 13 -12.42 -9.13 7.94
N GLN A 14 -13.32 -8.92 6.98
CA GLN A 14 -13.07 -8.11 5.80
C GLN A 14 -14.15 -7.06 5.65
N LEU A 15 -13.78 -5.89 5.16
CA LEU A 15 -14.73 -4.85 4.78
C LEU A 15 -14.27 -4.19 3.49
N SER A 16 -15.18 -4.11 2.53
CA SER A 16 -14.91 -3.53 1.22
C SER A 16 -15.41 -2.11 1.09
N LEU A 17 -14.83 -1.40 0.12
CA LEU A 17 -15.19 -0.03 -0.23
C LEU A 17 -15.06 0.19 -1.74
N HIS A 18 -15.81 1.16 -2.25
CA HIS A 18 -15.56 1.71 -3.58
C HIS A 18 -14.38 2.67 -3.53
N SER A 19 -13.55 2.68 -4.58
CA SER A 19 -12.49 3.67 -4.78
C SER A 19 -12.34 4.02 -6.26
N PRO A 20 -11.62 5.10 -6.60
CA PRO A 20 -11.24 5.41 -7.97
C PRO A 20 -10.44 4.32 -8.68
N LEU A 21 -9.76 3.44 -7.93
CA LEU A 21 -9.01 2.29 -8.45
C LEU A 21 -9.87 1.01 -8.57
N GLY A 22 -11.19 1.16 -8.47
CA GLY A 22 -12.12 0.04 -8.36
C GLY A 22 -12.39 -0.35 -6.90
N PRO A 23 -13.15 -1.43 -6.66
CA PRO A 23 -13.41 -1.92 -5.32
C PRO A 23 -12.11 -2.32 -4.62
N LEU A 24 -12.01 -2.01 -3.33
CA LEU A 24 -10.90 -2.42 -2.46
C LEU A 24 -11.47 -3.15 -1.25
N THR A 25 -10.69 -4.04 -0.64
CA THR A 25 -11.06 -4.78 0.56
C THR A 25 -9.95 -4.71 1.59
N LEU A 26 -10.30 -4.27 2.80
CA LEU A 26 -9.43 -4.32 3.96
C LEU A 26 -9.64 -5.64 4.71
N SER A 27 -8.56 -6.27 5.17
CA SER A 27 -8.60 -7.43 6.07
C SER A 27 -7.91 -7.10 7.40
N GLU A 28 -8.54 -7.51 8.50
CA GLU A 28 -8.04 -7.29 9.87
C GLU A 28 -7.75 -8.61 10.59
N GLU A 29 -6.72 -8.61 11.43
CA GLU A 29 -6.47 -9.65 12.44
C GLU A 29 -5.94 -9.00 13.74
N ASP A 30 -6.47 -9.42 14.89
CA ASP A 30 -6.04 -8.98 16.22
C ASP A 30 -5.93 -7.44 16.41
N GLY A 31 -6.86 -6.66 15.83
CA GLY A 31 -6.84 -5.20 15.98
C GLY A 31 -5.85 -4.47 15.06
N ALA A 32 -5.38 -5.11 13.99
CA ALA A 32 -4.49 -4.51 13.00
C ALA A 32 -4.90 -4.87 11.57
N ILE A 33 -4.69 -3.93 10.64
CA ILE A 33 -4.84 -4.22 9.21
C ILE A 33 -3.66 -5.08 8.77
N ILE A 34 -3.97 -6.17 8.07
CA ILE A 34 -2.98 -7.13 7.60
C ILE A 34 -2.93 -7.24 6.07
N ALA A 35 -4.01 -6.86 5.38
CA ALA A 35 -4.07 -6.85 3.92
C ALA A 35 -4.97 -5.74 3.37
N LEU A 36 -4.66 -5.29 2.16
CA LEU A 36 -5.53 -4.51 1.29
C LEU A 36 -5.53 -5.15 -0.11
N ASP A 37 -6.67 -5.67 -0.54
CA ASP A 37 -6.82 -6.39 -1.81
C ASP A 37 -7.72 -5.60 -2.77
N TRP A 38 -7.46 -5.72 -4.07
CA TRP A 38 -8.39 -5.26 -5.10
C TRP A 38 -9.59 -6.21 -5.21
N GLY A 39 -10.76 -5.66 -5.50
CA GLY A 39 -12.02 -6.39 -5.62
C GLY A 39 -12.84 -6.44 -4.32
N TRP A 40 -13.99 -7.11 -4.41
CA TRP A 40 -14.90 -7.33 -3.28
C TRP A 40 -14.52 -8.59 -2.49
N GLY A 41 -14.34 -8.42 -1.19
CA GLY A 41 -14.15 -9.51 -0.24
C GLY A 41 -15.41 -10.36 -0.13
N ARG A 42 -15.21 -11.63 0.26
CA ARG A 42 -16.34 -12.56 0.47
C ARG A 42 -17.16 -12.20 1.70
N ASP A 43 -16.49 -11.67 2.71
CA ASP A 43 -17.09 -11.25 3.97
C ASP A 43 -17.26 -9.72 3.99
N GLN A 44 -18.28 -9.24 4.71
CA GLN A 44 -18.52 -7.82 4.97
C GLN A 44 -18.80 -7.64 6.46
N THR A 45 -17.75 -7.77 7.26
CA THR A 45 -17.81 -7.67 8.71
C THR A 45 -17.40 -6.28 9.15
N GLU A 46 -18.31 -5.56 9.81
CA GLU A 46 -18.03 -4.25 10.38
C GLU A 46 -17.44 -4.41 11.79
N THR A 47 -16.11 -4.31 11.89
CA THR A 47 -15.41 -4.07 13.15
C THR A 47 -15.18 -2.57 13.33
N GLU A 48 -14.89 -2.14 14.56
CA GLU A 48 -14.55 -0.72 14.82
C GLU A 48 -13.36 -0.26 13.97
N LEU A 49 -12.32 -1.09 13.85
CA LEU A 49 -11.13 -0.77 13.04
C LEU A 49 -11.46 -0.71 11.55
N LEU A 50 -12.15 -1.71 10.99
CA LEU A 50 -12.46 -1.74 9.56
C LEU A 50 -13.36 -0.58 9.13
N VAL A 51 -14.36 -0.22 9.96
CA VAL A 51 -15.22 0.94 9.71
C VAL A 51 -14.41 2.23 9.72
N ALA A 52 -13.51 2.40 10.69
CA ALA A 52 -12.66 3.58 10.80
C ALA A 52 -11.63 3.67 9.64
N ALA A 53 -11.01 2.54 9.28
CA ALA A 53 -10.06 2.46 8.17
C ALA A 53 -10.73 2.71 6.81
N ARG A 54 -11.94 2.18 6.59
CA ARG A 54 -12.76 2.49 5.41
C ARG A 54 -13.08 3.97 5.32
N ALA A 55 -13.54 4.58 6.41
CA ALA A 55 -13.86 6.00 6.45
C ALA A 55 -12.62 6.87 6.18
N TRP A 56 -11.46 6.49 6.73
CA TRP A 56 -10.19 7.15 6.44
C TRP A 56 -9.80 7.04 4.97
N LEU A 57 -9.93 5.85 4.36
CA LEU A 57 -9.63 5.68 2.93
C LEU A 57 -10.54 6.53 2.04
N HIS A 58 -11.83 6.62 2.35
CA HIS A 58 -12.73 7.52 1.63
C HIS A 58 -12.26 8.97 1.72
N ALA A 59 -11.96 9.45 2.92
CA ALA A 59 -11.42 10.81 3.10
C ALA A 59 -10.09 11.02 2.38
N TRP A 60 -9.21 10.00 2.36
CA TRP A 60 -7.92 10.06 1.67
C TRP A 60 -8.07 10.11 0.14
N PHE A 61 -9.05 9.39 -0.42
CA PHE A 61 -9.39 9.47 -1.85
C PHE A 61 -10.10 10.78 -2.24
N ASP A 62 -10.68 11.52 -1.28
CA ASP A 62 -11.15 12.89 -1.51
C ASP A 62 -9.99 13.90 -1.43
N LYS A 63 -9.04 13.67 -0.52
CA LYS A 63 -7.87 14.51 -0.29
C LYS A 63 -6.70 13.68 0.26
N PRO A 64 -5.60 13.49 -0.49
CA PRO A 64 -4.53 12.57 -0.10
C PRO A 64 -3.60 13.20 0.95
N GLU A 65 -4.12 13.46 2.14
CA GLU A 65 -3.40 14.09 3.24
C GLU A 65 -3.36 13.20 4.48
N GLY A 66 -2.27 13.34 5.24
CA GLY A 66 -2.07 12.61 6.49
C GLY A 66 -1.55 11.19 6.30
N ALA A 67 -0.95 10.67 7.37
CA ALA A 67 -0.53 9.27 7.46
C ALA A 67 -1.70 8.41 7.94
N PHE A 68 -1.72 7.14 7.53
CA PHE A 68 -2.68 6.16 8.02
C PHE A 68 -2.49 5.98 9.54
N PRO A 69 -3.51 6.28 10.38
CA PRO A 69 -3.33 6.41 11.82
C PRO A 69 -3.52 5.09 12.58
N PHE A 70 -3.89 4.00 11.90
CA PHE A 70 -4.25 2.74 12.53
C PHE A 70 -3.14 1.69 12.46
N PRO A 71 -3.15 0.68 13.35
CA PRO A 71 -2.12 -0.35 13.37
C PRO A 71 -2.07 -1.16 12.06
N LEU A 72 -0.85 -1.36 11.56
CA LEU A 72 -0.54 -2.24 10.43
C LEU A 72 0.31 -3.41 10.94
N LYS A 73 -0.04 -4.64 10.56
CA LYS A 73 0.70 -5.86 10.94
C LYS A 73 0.92 -6.77 9.71
N PRO A 74 1.58 -6.28 8.64
CA PRO A 74 1.80 -7.08 7.44
C PRO A 74 2.65 -8.33 7.73
N GLU A 75 2.27 -9.47 7.16
CA GLU A 75 3.08 -10.68 7.25
C GLU A 75 4.20 -10.68 6.18
N GLY A 76 5.42 -11.00 6.61
CA GLY A 76 6.58 -11.01 5.74
C GLY A 76 7.88 -11.31 6.47
N THR A 77 8.94 -11.55 5.71
CA THR A 77 10.30 -11.72 6.23
C THR A 77 10.79 -10.45 6.96
N PRO A 78 11.78 -10.56 7.86
CA PRO A 78 12.35 -9.38 8.52
C PRO A 78 12.85 -8.31 7.54
N TYR A 79 13.42 -8.72 6.40
CA TYR A 79 13.87 -7.80 5.36
C TYR A 79 12.70 -7.05 4.69
N GLN A 80 11.62 -7.77 4.36
CA GLN A 80 10.41 -7.16 3.79
C GLN A 80 9.80 -6.14 4.75
N LYS A 81 9.63 -6.51 6.03
CA LYS A 81 9.11 -5.61 7.06
C LYS A 81 9.95 -4.34 7.19
N LYS A 82 11.28 -4.48 7.23
CA LYS A 82 12.19 -3.32 7.24
C LYS A 82 12.02 -2.41 6.02
N VAL A 83 11.85 -2.98 4.83
CA VAL A 83 11.57 -2.20 3.61
C VAL A 83 10.24 -1.46 3.73
N TRP A 84 9.17 -2.14 4.17
CA TRP A 84 7.84 -1.54 4.32
C TRP A 84 7.79 -0.42 5.37
N GLU A 85 8.54 -0.56 6.47
CA GLU A 85 8.72 0.51 7.47
C GLU A 85 9.33 1.76 6.85
N ILE A 86 10.31 1.63 5.96
CA ILE A 86 10.90 2.75 5.21
C ILE A 86 9.88 3.35 4.24
N LEU A 87 9.05 2.53 3.59
CA LEU A 87 7.99 3.04 2.69
C LEU A 87 6.99 3.94 3.42
N LEU A 88 6.62 3.58 4.65
CA LEU A 88 5.71 4.38 5.49
C LEU A 88 6.28 5.77 5.83
N GLN A 89 7.60 5.97 5.71
CA GLN A 89 8.23 7.27 5.93
C GLN A 89 8.24 8.17 4.69
N ILE A 90 7.81 7.67 3.52
CA ILE A 90 7.77 8.48 2.29
C ILE A 90 6.51 9.34 2.33
N PRO A 91 6.61 10.69 2.40
CA PRO A 91 5.44 11.56 2.47
C PRO A 91 4.58 11.51 1.20
N THR A 92 3.30 11.89 1.33
CA THR A 92 2.44 12.09 0.16
C THR A 92 3.02 13.16 -0.77
N GLY A 93 3.00 12.90 -2.08
CA GLY A 93 3.55 13.81 -3.09
C GLY A 93 5.06 13.67 -3.30
N GLU A 94 5.73 12.81 -2.55
CA GLU A 94 7.14 12.51 -2.70
C GLU A 94 7.38 11.10 -3.25
N VAL A 95 8.53 10.93 -3.91
CA VAL A 95 8.98 9.64 -4.43
C VAL A 95 10.38 9.32 -3.95
N ARG A 96 10.66 8.01 -3.79
CA ARG A 96 12.00 7.50 -3.50
C ARG A 96 12.40 6.47 -4.55
N THR A 97 13.70 6.34 -4.78
CA THR A 97 14.21 5.33 -5.71
C THR A 97 14.50 4.01 -5.00
N TYR A 98 14.40 2.89 -5.72
CA TYR A 98 14.81 1.58 -5.20
C TYR A 98 16.26 1.58 -4.66
N SER A 99 17.17 2.33 -5.29
CA SER A 99 18.55 2.46 -4.81
C SER A 99 18.66 3.23 -3.51
N SER A 100 17.90 4.33 -3.36
CA SER A 100 17.89 5.10 -2.10
C SER A 100 17.38 4.25 -0.92
N ILE A 101 16.37 3.41 -1.16
CA ILE A 101 15.84 2.51 -0.14
C ILE A 101 16.83 1.37 0.14
N ALA A 102 17.51 0.84 -0.89
CA ALA A 102 18.51 -0.20 -0.70
C ALA A 102 19.69 0.27 0.16
N SER A 103 20.10 1.54 0.04
CA SER A 103 21.13 2.13 0.90
C SER A 103 20.75 2.18 2.38
N GLU A 104 19.46 2.24 2.69
CA GLU A 104 18.93 2.35 4.06
C GLU A 104 18.51 0.99 4.64
N ALA A 105 17.74 0.22 3.85
CA ALA A 105 17.30 -1.12 4.20
C ALA A 105 18.45 -2.14 4.21
N GLY A 106 19.48 -1.91 3.38
CA GLY A 106 20.45 -2.91 2.96
C GLY A 106 19.99 -3.70 1.74
N GLY A 107 20.92 -4.44 1.13
CA GLY A 107 20.67 -5.26 -0.05
C GLY A 107 20.88 -4.50 -1.36
N SER A 108 20.11 -4.85 -2.39
CA SER A 108 20.23 -4.29 -3.75
C SER A 108 18.91 -3.63 -4.18
N PRO A 109 18.94 -2.71 -5.16
CA PRO A 109 17.69 -2.17 -5.74
C PRO A 109 16.73 -3.27 -6.22
N ARG A 110 17.27 -4.38 -6.72
CA ARG A 110 16.49 -5.55 -7.15
C ARG A 110 15.80 -6.24 -5.98
N SER A 111 16.50 -6.47 -4.86
CA SER A 111 15.90 -7.11 -3.67
C SER A 111 14.86 -6.20 -3.02
N VAL A 112 15.08 -4.89 -3.01
CA VAL A 112 14.05 -3.92 -2.60
C VAL A 112 12.84 -4.00 -3.51
N GLY A 113 13.02 -4.02 -4.84
CA GLY A 113 11.91 -4.18 -5.78
C GLY A 113 11.06 -5.43 -5.51
N GLN A 114 11.70 -6.55 -5.15
CA GLN A 114 10.99 -7.78 -4.75
C GLN A 114 10.24 -7.62 -3.43
N ALA A 115 10.81 -6.92 -2.43
CA ALA A 115 10.13 -6.65 -1.17
C ALA A 115 8.94 -5.69 -1.34
N VAL A 116 9.10 -4.64 -2.15
CA VAL A 116 8.05 -3.67 -2.51
C VAL A 116 6.89 -4.37 -3.22
N GLY A 117 7.18 -5.24 -4.20
CA GLY A 117 6.16 -6.00 -4.92
C GLY A 117 5.47 -7.10 -4.11
N ARG A 118 5.94 -7.37 -2.89
CA ARG A 118 5.33 -8.32 -1.94
C ARG A 118 4.56 -7.63 -0.83
N ASN A 119 4.37 -6.31 -0.92
CA ASN A 119 3.59 -5.55 0.04
C ASN A 119 2.12 -6.06 0.09
N PRO A 120 1.65 -6.60 1.23
CA PRO A 120 0.28 -7.09 1.35
C PRO A 120 -0.74 -5.96 1.62
N ILE A 121 -0.29 -4.75 1.93
CA ILE A 121 -1.16 -3.61 2.25
C ILE A 121 -0.83 -2.43 1.31
N PRO A 122 -1.03 -2.56 -0.02
CA PRO A 122 -0.83 -1.48 -0.97
C PRO A 122 -1.65 -0.24 -0.60
N ILE A 123 -1.26 0.92 -1.12
CA ILE A 123 -1.81 2.25 -0.81
C ILE A 123 -1.49 2.71 0.63
N LEU A 124 -1.83 1.91 1.65
CA LEU A 124 -1.54 2.23 3.06
C LEU A 124 -0.06 2.11 3.38
N ILE A 125 0.60 1.04 2.91
CA ILE A 125 2.06 1.00 2.75
C ILE A 125 2.31 1.50 1.32
N PRO A 126 2.87 2.70 1.12
CA PRO A 126 2.80 3.42 -0.15
C PRO A 126 3.85 2.96 -1.16
N CYS A 127 3.72 1.71 -1.63
CA CYS A 127 4.64 1.10 -2.60
C CYS A 127 4.64 1.80 -3.96
N HIS A 128 3.57 2.52 -4.33
CA HIS A 128 3.50 3.34 -5.54
C HIS A 128 4.49 4.52 -5.51
N ARG A 129 4.90 5.00 -4.33
CA ARG A 129 5.89 6.09 -4.17
C ARG A 129 7.33 5.65 -4.46
N VAL A 130 7.57 4.38 -4.77
CA VAL A 130 8.90 3.86 -5.12
C VAL A 130 9.07 3.77 -6.63
N VAL A 131 10.02 4.49 -7.19
CA VAL A 131 10.29 4.51 -8.65
C VAL A 131 11.68 3.97 -8.99
N ALA A 132 11.88 3.59 -10.25
CA ALA A 132 13.22 3.34 -10.75
C ALA A 132 13.92 4.67 -11.08
N ALA A 133 15.25 4.65 -11.15
CA ALA A 133 16.02 5.87 -11.45
C ALA A 133 15.71 6.48 -12.83
N ARG A 134 15.18 5.67 -13.77
CA ARG A 134 14.90 6.08 -15.15
C ARG A 134 13.57 5.53 -15.68
N SER A 135 12.68 5.07 -14.80
CA SER A 135 11.34 4.59 -15.18
C SER A 135 10.43 4.51 -13.97
N MET A 136 9.13 4.29 -14.20
CA MET A 136 8.17 4.09 -13.11
C MET A 136 8.47 2.84 -12.28
N GLY A 137 9.20 1.86 -12.81
CA GLY A 137 9.31 0.54 -12.19
C GLY A 137 8.00 -0.27 -12.31
N GLY A 138 7.85 -1.30 -11.48
CA GLY A 138 6.64 -2.13 -11.45
C GLY A 138 5.60 -1.63 -10.44
N TYR A 139 4.38 -2.14 -10.57
CA TYR A 139 3.30 -2.02 -9.60
C TYR A 139 2.47 -3.30 -9.58
N SER A 140 1.98 -3.70 -8.41
CA SER A 140 1.25 -4.95 -8.19
C SER A 140 -0.28 -4.78 -8.20
N GLY A 141 -0.79 -3.56 -8.40
CA GLY A 141 -2.23 -3.33 -8.51
C GLY A 141 -2.85 -3.85 -9.81
N ASP A 142 -4.17 -4.01 -9.81
CA ASP A 142 -4.94 -4.59 -10.92
C ASP A 142 -4.75 -3.81 -12.24
N GLY A 143 -4.69 -2.47 -12.19
CA GLY A 143 -4.37 -1.61 -13.34
C GLY A 143 -2.88 -1.47 -13.61
N GLY A 144 -2.02 -2.15 -12.85
CA GLY A 144 -0.57 -2.17 -13.06
C GLY A 144 0.06 -0.77 -13.00
N ILE A 145 0.88 -0.44 -14.00
CA ILE A 145 1.61 0.84 -14.01
C ILE A 145 0.67 2.05 -14.10
N ASP A 146 -0.51 1.90 -14.71
CA ASP A 146 -1.45 3.00 -14.88
C ASP A 146 -2.02 3.45 -13.51
N ASP A 147 -2.37 2.51 -12.64
CA ASP A 147 -2.80 2.80 -11.25
C ASP A 147 -1.70 3.53 -10.47
N LYS A 148 -0.43 3.15 -10.69
CA LYS A 148 0.71 3.80 -10.04
C LYS A 148 0.87 5.24 -10.50
N ILE A 149 0.77 5.49 -11.81
CA ILE A 149 0.84 6.84 -12.37
C ILE A 149 -0.31 7.68 -11.81
N TRP A 150 -1.52 7.14 -11.85
CA TRP A 150 -2.71 7.81 -11.32
C TRP A 150 -2.56 8.17 -9.84
N LEU A 151 -2.10 7.24 -9.00
CA LEU A 151 -1.87 7.49 -7.57
C LEU A 151 -0.84 8.60 -7.34
N LEU A 152 0.25 8.61 -8.10
CA LEU A 152 1.29 9.64 -7.98
C LEU A 152 0.77 11.01 -8.41
N GLU A 153 0.03 11.09 -9.52
CA GLU A 153 -0.59 12.32 -9.99
C GLU A 153 -1.65 12.84 -9.01
N PHE A 154 -2.47 11.93 -8.46
CA PHE A 154 -3.47 12.23 -7.44
C PHE A 154 -2.84 12.82 -6.18
N GLU A 155 -1.70 12.27 -5.77
CA GLU A 155 -0.89 12.78 -4.65
C GLU A 155 -0.13 14.09 -4.95
N GLY A 156 -0.18 14.58 -6.20
CA GLY A 156 0.58 15.76 -6.64
C GLY A 156 2.08 15.51 -6.81
N ALA A 157 2.52 14.25 -6.78
CA ALA A 157 3.90 13.91 -7.10
C ALA A 157 4.15 14.16 -8.60
N ARG A 158 5.29 14.78 -8.93
CA ARG A 158 5.77 14.84 -10.31
C ARG A 158 6.71 13.67 -10.56
N PRO A 159 6.24 12.53 -11.11
CA PRO A 159 7.17 11.52 -11.56
C PRO A 159 8.09 12.13 -12.61
N VAL A 160 9.39 11.93 -12.48
CA VAL A 160 10.35 12.30 -13.53
C VAL A 160 9.99 11.45 -14.75
N HIS A 161 9.26 12.02 -15.71
CA HIS A 161 9.00 11.36 -16.99
C HIS A 161 10.35 11.05 -17.64
N PRO A 162 10.75 9.78 -17.79
CA PRO A 162 11.84 9.45 -18.67
C PRO A 162 11.28 9.59 -20.09
N HIS A 163 11.70 10.62 -20.82
CA HIS A 163 11.49 10.83 -22.26
C HIS A 163 10.53 9.83 -22.94
N MET A 164 9.24 10.17 -23.02
CA MET A 164 8.46 9.72 -24.18
C MET A 164 9.01 10.52 -25.36
N GLU A 165 9.94 9.92 -26.12
CA GLU A 165 10.18 10.38 -27.49
C GLU A 165 8.82 10.36 -28.22
N PRO A 166 8.39 11.45 -28.87
CA PRO A 166 7.19 11.40 -29.68
C PRO A 166 7.45 10.41 -30.83
N SER A 167 6.66 9.35 -30.90
CA SER A 167 6.59 8.51 -32.10
C SER A 167 6.00 9.37 -33.23
N GLY A 168 6.89 10.01 -33.98
CA GLY A 168 6.55 10.89 -35.09
C GLY A 168 7.73 11.03 -36.03
N SER A 169 7.94 10.00 -36.86
CA SER A 169 8.68 10.06 -38.12
C SER A 169 7.85 9.36 -39.19
#